data_AF-A0A7Z9G4S3-F1
#
_entry.id   AF-A0A7Z9G4S3-F1
#
_cell.length_a   1.000
_cell.length_b   1.000
_cell.length_c   1.000
_cell.angle_alpha   90.00
_cell.angle_beta   90.00
_cell.angle_gamma   90.00
#
_symmetry.space_group_name_H-M   'P 1'
#
loop_
_entity.id
_entity.type
_entity.pdbx_description
1 polymer ?
#
loop_
_entity_poly.entity_id
_entity_poly.type
_entity_poly.pdbx_seq_one_letter_code
_entity_poly.pdbx_strand_id
1 'polypeptide(L)'
;MRQWSTIAIAFWLLGCMNSGLTNRNGCFSDIDCEVGTSCNSQTHRCEPPSSRTIGKSQDKKDSTSTEPAPGDLCPEGDTCDDGNPCTMGDNCDAEGACVGNDYSCDDGFECTIDLCDGVGGCDYTITAGTCLIHGKCYQSGDSPTDNPCYSCLPSVHEQAWSSNDNNTCDDGDVCTENSPCSGGSCNAGTPIDCNDDDDCTLDDCIPGAGCVYVIDEKHCDDGIACTLDLCDGVGGCSNTPADGDCDDGVECTSELCDLEQGCVVEFSDAVCDDKDDCTTDFCTEAGCEHISVESSECG
;
A
#
# COMPACT_ATOMS: atom_id res chain seq x y z
N MET A 1 -19.89 8.51 -46.69
CA MET A 1 -21.29 8.74 -47.09
C MET A 1 -22.10 9.07 -45.85
N ARG A 2 -22.90 10.15 -45.92
CA ARG A 2 -24.04 10.56 -45.05
C ARG A 2 -23.75 10.77 -43.56
N GLN A 3 -23.69 11.99 -42.99
CA GLN A 3 -24.56 13.18 -42.96
C GLN A 3 -25.72 13.13 -41.94
N TRP A 4 -25.63 14.02 -40.93
CA TRP A 4 -26.67 14.81 -40.22
C TRP A 4 -27.59 14.00 -39.25
N SER A 5 -28.10 14.48 -38.11
CA SER A 5 -28.36 15.84 -37.63
C SER A 5 -28.63 15.86 -36.10
N THR A 6 -28.25 16.97 -35.47
CA THR A 6 -28.81 17.67 -34.31
C THR A 6 -30.17 17.22 -33.72
N ILE A 7 -30.27 17.06 -32.39
CA ILE A 7 -31.39 17.56 -31.55
C ILE A 7 -30.83 18.07 -30.22
N ALA A 8 -31.06 19.35 -29.94
CA ALA A 8 -30.87 20.01 -28.66
C ALA A 8 -32.11 19.81 -27.77
N ILE A 9 -31.92 19.51 -26.49
CA ILE A 9 -32.91 19.78 -25.44
C ILE A 9 -32.17 20.43 -24.27
N ALA A 10 -32.40 21.72 -24.10
CA ALA A 10 -31.99 22.51 -22.95
C ALA A 10 -33.02 22.36 -21.84
N PHE A 11 -32.59 22.04 -20.61
CA PHE A 11 -33.35 22.31 -19.40
C PHE A 11 -32.40 22.81 -18.29
N TRP A 12 -32.41 24.14 -18.14
CA TRP A 12 -32.29 24.90 -16.90
C TRP A 12 -31.48 24.32 -15.74
N LEU A 13 -30.21 24.73 -15.64
CA LEU A 13 -29.57 25.03 -14.36
C LEU A 13 -28.87 26.39 -14.50
N LEU A 14 -29.64 27.45 -14.27
CA LEU A 14 -29.13 28.78 -14.01
C LEU A 14 -28.80 28.83 -12.50
N GLY A 15 -27.53 28.75 -12.15
CA GLY A 15 -27.04 28.87 -10.77
C GLY A 15 -25.64 29.46 -10.78
N CYS A 16 -25.55 30.74 -10.46
CA CYS A 16 -24.46 31.66 -10.77
C CYS A 16 -23.06 31.22 -10.33
N MET A 17 -22.11 31.41 -11.27
CA MET A 17 -20.71 31.66 -10.98
C MET A 17 -20.56 32.94 -10.16
N ASN A 18 -19.79 32.80 -9.08
CA ASN A 18 -18.77 33.73 -8.61
C ASN A 18 -19.04 35.23 -8.86
N SER A 19 -19.52 35.90 -7.82
CA SER A 19 -19.46 37.36 -7.70
C SER A 19 -19.13 37.69 -6.26
N GLY A 20 -17.86 38.05 -6.02
CA GLY A 20 -17.47 38.78 -4.83
C GLY A 20 -18.25 40.08 -4.76
N LEU A 21 -19.24 40.12 -3.89
CA LEU A 21 -19.86 41.35 -3.38
C LEU A 21 -20.14 41.12 -1.90
N THR A 22 -19.41 41.89 -1.12
CA THR A 22 -19.56 42.09 0.31
C THR A 22 -21.00 42.45 0.69
N ASN A 23 -21.42 41.95 1.86
CA ASN A 23 -22.48 42.51 2.71
C ASN A 23 -23.95 42.18 2.34
N ARG A 24 -24.41 40.96 2.66
CA ARG A 24 -25.79 40.70 3.13
C ARG A 24 -25.77 39.60 4.18
N ASN A 25 -25.96 39.97 5.45
CA ASN A 25 -26.05 39.11 6.63
C ASN A 25 -27.28 38.18 6.59
N GLY A 26 -27.30 37.21 5.69
CA GLY A 26 -28.35 36.20 5.56
C GLY A 26 -27.84 34.81 5.95
N CYS A 27 -28.60 34.03 6.72
CA CYS A 27 -28.27 32.65 7.08
C CYS A 27 -29.50 31.73 6.93
N PHE A 28 -29.27 30.44 6.64
CA PHE A 28 -30.32 29.42 6.58
C PHE A 28 -30.17 28.38 7.69
N SER A 29 -28.94 28.15 8.14
CA SER A 29 -28.60 27.30 9.29
C SER A 29 -27.35 27.81 10.00
N ASP A 30 -27.04 27.26 11.18
CA ASP A 30 -25.91 27.72 12.00
C ASP A 30 -24.54 27.55 11.33
N ILE A 31 -24.42 26.65 10.34
CA ILE A 31 -23.16 26.44 9.59
C ILE A 31 -22.84 27.62 8.64
N ASP A 32 -23.83 28.46 8.34
CA ASP A 32 -23.65 29.66 7.52
C ASP A 32 -23.13 30.85 8.36
N CYS A 33 -22.97 30.67 9.68
CA CYS A 33 -22.59 31.70 10.63
C CYS A 33 -21.16 31.52 11.16
N GLU A 34 -20.49 32.63 11.51
CA GLU A 34 -19.17 32.57 12.12
C GLU A 34 -19.25 31.93 13.53
N VAL A 35 -18.17 31.24 13.91
CA VAL A 35 -18.06 30.52 15.19
C VAL A 35 -18.42 31.46 16.36
N GLY A 36 -19.43 31.07 17.15
CA GLY A 36 -19.94 31.86 18.27
C GLY A 36 -21.18 32.71 17.97
N THR A 37 -21.76 32.60 16.77
CA THR A 37 -23.08 33.17 16.42
C THR A 37 -24.03 32.07 15.95
N SER A 38 -25.35 32.30 16.06
CA SER A 38 -26.38 31.35 15.62
C SER A 38 -27.37 32.00 14.67
N CYS A 39 -27.91 31.22 13.73
CA CYS A 39 -28.86 31.70 12.75
C CYS A 39 -30.25 31.87 13.36
N ASN A 40 -30.74 33.10 13.44
CA ASN A 40 -32.10 33.36 13.89
C ASN A 40 -33.10 32.98 12.80
N SER A 41 -33.96 31.99 13.10
CA SER A 41 -34.92 31.42 12.14
C SER A 41 -36.06 32.36 11.72
N GLN A 42 -36.24 33.49 12.40
CA GLN A 42 -37.26 34.49 12.05
C GLN A 42 -36.69 35.65 11.24
N THR A 43 -35.47 36.09 11.56
CA THR A 43 -34.83 37.23 10.88
C THR A 43 -33.91 36.79 9.74
N HIS A 44 -33.57 35.50 9.67
CA HIS A 44 -32.58 34.90 8.79
C HIS A 44 -31.24 35.63 8.85
N ARG A 45 -30.80 36.03 10.06
CA ARG A 45 -29.51 36.68 10.30
C ARG A 45 -28.74 35.96 11.39
N CYS A 46 -27.41 35.93 11.26
CA CYS A 46 -26.53 35.48 12.33
C CYS A 46 -26.56 36.50 13.47
N GLU A 47 -27.00 36.06 14.64
CA GLU A 47 -27.07 36.88 15.84
C GLU A 47 -26.12 36.31 16.90
N PRO A 48 -25.41 37.17 17.66
CA PRO A 48 -24.65 36.72 18.81
C PRO A 48 -25.61 36.16 19.87
N PRO A 49 -25.15 35.24 20.74
CA PRO A 49 -25.98 34.67 21.79
C PRO A 49 -26.57 35.80 22.63
N SER A 50 -27.91 35.90 22.66
CA SER A 50 -28.57 36.98 23.37
C SER A 50 -28.24 36.87 24.87
N SER A 51 -27.50 37.84 25.39
CA SER A 51 -27.36 38.04 26.83
C SER A 51 -28.75 38.37 27.38
N ARG A 52 -29.45 37.36 27.90
CA ARG A 52 -30.73 37.53 28.58
C ARG A 52 -30.46 38.36 29.84
N THR A 53 -30.71 39.66 29.77
CA THR A 53 -30.82 40.52 30.93
C THR A 53 -32.09 40.12 31.68
N ILE A 54 -31.92 39.32 32.73
CA ILE A 54 -32.97 39.08 33.71
C ILE A 54 -33.24 40.42 34.40
N GLY A 55 -34.46 40.94 34.22
CA GLY A 55 -34.93 42.12 34.91
C GLY A 55 -34.85 41.94 36.42
N LYS A 56 -34.33 42.95 37.12
CA LYS A 56 -34.40 43.05 38.57
C LYS A 56 -35.87 43.23 38.97
N SER A 57 -36.58 42.15 39.32
CA SER A 57 -37.63 42.25 40.33
C SER A 57 -36.92 42.34 41.68
N GLN A 58 -37.33 43.31 42.49
CA GLN A 58 -36.97 43.32 43.90
C GLN A 58 -37.82 42.27 44.60
N ASP A 59 -37.39 41.02 44.51
CA ASP A 59 -37.84 39.98 45.41
C ASP A 59 -36.78 39.84 46.52
N LYS A 60 -37.21 40.30 47.69
CA LYS A 60 -36.78 39.90 49.02
C LYS A 60 -35.82 38.70 49.00
N LYS A 61 -34.57 38.91 49.44
CA LYS A 61 -33.67 37.83 49.86
C LYS A 61 -34.43 37.00 50.91
N ASP A 62 -34.97 35.88 50.47
CA ASP A 62 -35.21 34.74 51.34
C ASP A 62 -34.04 33.79 51.08
N SER A 63 -33.08 33.85 51.97
CA SER A 63 -31.92 32.95 52.01
C SER A 63 -32.42 31.58 52.45
N THR A 64 -32.62 30.63 51.54
CA THR A 64 -32.64 29.18 51.84
C THR A 64 -32.42 28.35 50.56
N SER A 65 -31.23 28.44 49.96
CA SER A 65 -30.53 27.34 49.26
C SER A 65 -29.18 27.87 48.75
N THR A 66 -28.30 28.23 49.67
CA THR A 66 -26.88 28.29 49.35
C THR A 66 -26.33 26.97 49.81
N GLU A 67 -26.09 26.05 48.88
CA GLU A 67 -25.21 24.91 49.18
C GLU A 67 -23.93 25.47 49.83
N PRO A 68 -23.51 24.93 50.98
CA PRO A 68 -22.29 25.36 51.64
C PRO A 68 -21.10 25.09 50.72
N ALA A 69 -20.16 26.04 50.62
CA ALA A 69 -18.95 25.86 49.85
C ALA A 69 -18.06 24.77 50.51
N PRO A 70 -17.18 24.09 49.75
CA PRO A 70 -16.28 23.08 50.31
C PRO A 70 -15.48 23.63 51.50
N GLY A 71 -15.74 23.11 52.71
CA GLY A 71 -15.09 23.52 53.96
C GLY A 71 -15.90 24.46 54.88
N ASP A 72 -17.12 24.85 54.53
CA ASP A 72 -18.05 25.54 55.46
C ASP A 72 -18.84 24.53 56.32
N LEU A 73 -18.94 24.80 57.63
CA LEU A 73 -19.70 23.96 58.56
C LEU A 73 -21.20 23.98 58.21
N CYS A 74 -21.79 22.81 57.96
CA CYS A 74 -23.18 22.67 57.55
C CYS A 74 -24.06 21.93 58.58
N PRO A 75 -25.37 22.18 58.64
CA PRO A 75 -26.26 21.55 59.63
C PRO A 75 -26.44 20.04 59.39
N GLU A 76 -26.37 19.23 60.46
CA GLU A 76 -26.56 17.77 60.40
C GLU A 76 -27.81 17.38 59.62
N GLY A 77 -27.64 16.52 58.60
CA GLY A 77 -28.71 15.99 57.75
C GLY A 77 -29.10 16.87 56.56
N ASP A 78 -28.50 18.04 56.39
CA ASP A 78 -28.64 18.82 55.15
C ASP A 78 -27.80 18.19 54.02
N THR A 79 -28.26 18.37 52.78
CA THR A 79 -27.50 18.03 51.58
C THR A 79 -26.32 18.99 51.41
N CYS A 80 -25.17 18.47 51.03
CA CYS A 80 -23.97 19.24 50.76
C CYS A 80 -23.20 18.61 49.58
N ASP A 81 -22.06 19.19 49.19
CA ASP A 81 -21.11 18.63 48.20
C ASP A 81 -19.73 18.60 48.87
N ASP A 82 -19.15 17.41 49.04
CA ASP A 82 -17.84 17.24 49.70
C ASP A 82 -16.67 17.56 48.74
N GLY A 83 -16.98 17.87 47.48
CA GLY A 83 -16.05 18.20 46.42
C GLY A 83 -15.31 16.99 45.84
N ASN A 84 -15.59 15.78 46.31
CA ASN A 84 -15.04 14.55 45.76
C ASN A 84 -16.03 13.97 44.73
N PRO A 85 -15.66 13.90 43.44
CA PRO A 85 -16.57 13.37 42.43
C PRO A 85 -16.86 11.87 42.60
N CYS A 86 -16.04 11.11 43.35
CA CYS A 86 -16.22 9.68 43.57
C CYS A 86 -16.95 9.34 44.88
N THR A 87 -17.66 10.30 45.45
CA THR A 87 -18.64 10.11 46.53
C THR A 87 -20.05 10.44 46.04
N MET A 88 -21.05 9.76 46.59
CA MET A 88 -22.46 10.02 46.28
C MET A 88 -23.33 10.13 47.53
N GLY A 89 -24.40 10.92 47.42
CA GLY A 89 -25.35 11.09 48.51
C GLY A 89 -24.75 11.87 49.68
N ASP A 90 -24.02 12.93 49.36
CA ASP A 90 -23.31 13.81 50.27
C ASP A 90 -24.26 14.48 51.27
N ASN A 91 -23.99 14.27 52.56
CA ASN A 91 -24.77 14.83 53.65
C ASN A 91 -23.86 15.32 54.77
N CYS A 92 -24.33 16.31 55.52
CA CYS A 92 -23.64 16.83 56.68
C CYS A 92 -23.74 15.84 57.85
N ASP A 93 -22.61 15.40 58.39
CA ASP A 93 -22.55 14.58 59.61
C ASP A 93 -22.85 15.41 60.88
N ALA A 94 -22.87 14.73 62.03
CA ALA A 94 -23.16 15.36 63.32
C ALA A 94 -22.06 16.34 63.78
N GLU A 95 -20.87 16.23 63.19
CA GLU A 95 -19.71 17.09 63.41
C GLU A 95 -19.70 18.31 62.47
N GLY A 96 -20.63 18.37 61.52
CA GLY A 96 -20.80 19.45 60.54
C GLY A 96 -19.89 19.34 59.32
N ALA A 97 -19.28 18.17 59.08
CA ALA A 97 -18.50 17.87 57.89
C ALA A 97 -19.40 17.30 56.78
N CYS A 98 -19.16 17.72 55.55
CA CYS A 98 -19.81 17.12 54.39
C CYS A 98 -19.11 15.80 54.03
N VAL A 99 -19.87 14.71 53.99
CA VAL A 99 -19.37 13.37 53.67
C VAL A 99 -20.33 12.64 52.73
N GLY A 100 -19.79 11.99 51.69
CA GLY A 100 -20.56 11.08 50.84
C GLY A 100 -20.17 9.61 50.94
N ASN A 101 -20.89 8.77 50.19
CA ASN A 101 -20.60 7.34 50.09
C ASN A 101 -19.68 7.06 48.90
N ASP A 102 -18.52 6.47 49.15
CA ASP A 102 -17.57 6.11 48.10
C ASP A 102 -18.20 5.17 47.05
N TYR A 103 -17.94 5.47 45.78
CA TYR A 103 -18.18 4.56 44.66
C TYR A 103 -16.99 4.59 43.70
N SER A 104 -16.88 3.55 42.86
CA SER A 104 -15.78 3.41 41.90
C SER A 104 -16.36 3.22 40.50
N CYS A 105 -15.73 3.87 39.53
CA CYS A 105 -16.09 3.76 38.14
C CYS A 105 -15.26 2.77 37.33
N ASP A 106 -14.20 2.18 37.89
CA ASP A 106 -13.26 1.27 37.18
C ASP A 106 -13.98 0.25 36.28
N ASP A 107 -13.84 0.43 34.96
CA ASP A 107 -14.44 -0.46 33.95
C ASP A 107 -13.55 -1.67 33.61
N GLY A 108 -12.37 -1.75 34.21
CA GLY A 108 -11.39 -2.82 34.03
C GLY A 108 -10.55 -2.70 32.77
N PHE A 109 -10.64 -1.61 32.00
CA PHE A 109 -9.82 -1.37 30.81
C PHE A 109 -8.69 -0.38 31.10
N GLU A 110 -7.44 -0.84 31.05
CA GLU A 110 -6.27 0.03 31.34
C GLU A 110 -6.08 1.22 30.37
N CYS A 111 -6.79 1.22 29.24
CA CYS A 111 -6.77 2.29 28.25
C CYS A 111 -7.92 3.29 28.38
N THR A 112 -8.79 3.16 29.38
CA THR A 112 -9.81 4.17 29.69
C THR A 112 -9.37 5.01 30.89
N ILE A 113 -9.87 6.24 30.93
CA ILE A 113 -9.82 7.10 32.10
C ILE A 113 -11.22 7.06 32.69
N ASP A 114 -11.33 6.46 33.87
CA ASP A 114 -12.58 6.35 34.62
C ASP A 114 -12.82 7.61 35.44
N LEU A 115 -13.90 8.34 35.12
CA LEU A 115 -14.25 9.59 35.77
C LEU A 115 -15.60 9.47 36.48
N CYS A 116 -15.61 9.81 37.77
CA CYS A 116 -16.83 9.93 38.57
C CYS A 116 -17.50 11.30 38.36
N ASP A 117 -18.83 11.39 38.49
CA ASP A 117 -19.59 12.63 38.23
C ASP A 117 -20.15 13.35 39.49
N GLY A 118 -19.90 12.83 40.69
CA GLY A 118 -20.39 13.35 41.98
C GLY A 118 -21.86 13.02 42.31
N VAL A 119 -22.61 12.39 41.42
CA VAL A 119 -24.02 11.99 41.65
C VAL A 119 -24.28 10.50 41.42
N GLY A 120 -23.20 9.71 41.32
CA GLY A 120 -23.24 8.26 41.18
C GLY A 120 -23.20 7.74 39.74
N GLY A 121 -22.92 8.61 38.77
CA GLY A 121 -22.65 8.24 37.39
C GLY A 121 -21.16 8.11 37.08
N CYS A 122 -20.87 7.47 35.95
CA CYS A 122 -19.51 7.22 35.47
C CYS A 122 -19.38 7.66 34.02
N ASP A 123 -18.26 8.31 33.72
CA ASP A 123 -17.82 8.66 32.37
C ASP A 123 -16.51 7.95 32.06
N TYR A 124 -16.35 7.57 30.80
CA TYR A 124 -15.24 6.74 30.33
C TYR A 124 -14.67 7.35 29.07
N THR A 125 -13.42 7.81 29.15
CA THR A 125 -12.73 8.39 28.00
C THR A 125 -11.54 7.55 27.62
N ILE A 126 -11.38 7.26 26.32
CA ILE A 126 -10.24 6.47 25.85
C ILE A 126 -8.98 7.33 25.97
N THR A 127 -7.92 6.74 26.52
CA THR A 127 -6.64 7.40 26.72
C THR A 127 -6.03 7.76 25.36
N ALA A 128 -5.57 9.00 25.23
CA ALA A 128 -4.94 9.48 24.00
C ALA A 128 -3.79 8.57 23.56
N GLY A 129 -3.79 8.18 22.28
CA GLY A 129 -2.79 7.26 21.72
C GLY A 129 -3.14 5.77 21.86
N THR A 130 -4.33 5.43 22.34
CA THR A 130 -4.82 4.05 22.45
C THR A 130 -6.16 3.85 21.73
N CYS A 131 -6.47 2.59 21.42
CA CYS A 131 -7.80 2.17 20.96
C CYS A 131 -8.38 1.13 21.93
N LEU A 132 -9.70 1.17 22.13
CA LEU A 132 -10.47 0.14 22.83
C LEU A 132 -11.33 -0.63 21.80
N ILE A 133 -10.82 -1.75 21.29
CA ILE A 133 -11.44 -2.51 20.21
C ILE A 133 -11.89 -3.87 20.76
N HIS A 134 -13.21 -4.15 20.69
CA HIS A 134 -13.80 -5.39 21.22
C HIS A 134 -13.44 -5.68 22.70
N GLY A 135 -13.36 -4.65 23.54
CA GLY A 135 -13.01 -4.79 24.97
C GLY A 135 -11.55 -5.15 25.20
N LYS A 136 -10.66 -4.80 24.28
CA LYS A 136 -9.20 -4.92 24.45
C LYS A 136 -8.53 -3.60 24.11
N CYS A 137 -7.51 -3.28 24.89
CA CYS A 137 -6.68 -2.10 24.71
C CYS A 137 -5.57 -2.39 23.71
N TYR A 138 -5.40 -1.49 22.75
CA TYR A 138 -4.36 -1.51 21.74
C TYR A 138 -3.64 -0.17 21.71
N GLN A 139 -2.32 -0.19 21.54
CA GLN A 139 -1.53 1.01 21.33
C GLN A 139 -1.63 1.46 19.88
N SER A 140 -1.44 2.77 19.64
CA SER A 140 -1.38 3.31 18.28
C SER A 140 -0.34 2.54 17.44
N GLY A 141 -0.78 2.04 16.27
CA GLY A 141 0.02 1.25 15.35
C GLY A 141 -0.06 -0.26 15.54
N ASP A 142 -0.62 -0.75 16.67
CA ASP A 142 -0.88 -2.18 16.83
C ASP A 142 -1.81 -2.68 15.73
N SER A 143 -1.61 -3.93 15.29
CA SER A 143 -2.37 -4.57 14.22
C SER A 143 -2.88 -5.93 14.72
N PRO A 144 -4.06 -6.41 14.26
CA PRO A 144 -4.54 -7.73 14.63
C PRO A 144 -3.70 -8.83 13.95
N THR A 145 -3.57 -9.97 14.60
CA THR A 145 -2.76 -11.11 14.10
C THR A 145 -3.27 -11.69 12.79
N ASP A 146 -4.57 -11.61 12.55
CA ASP A 146 -5.23 -12.26 11.42
C ASP A 146 -5.29 -11.37 10.18
N ASN A 147 -5.10 -10.05 10.33
CA ASN A 147 -5.13 -9.11 9.22
C ASN A 147 -4.24 -7.88 9.49
N PRO A 148 -2.99 -7.86 8.99
CA PRO A 148 -2.08 -6.73 9.18
C PRO A 148 -2.49 -5.46 8.41
N CYS A 149 -3.52 -5.53 7.56
CA CYS A 149 -4.10 -4.37 6.86
C CYS A 149 -5.04 -3.53 7.71
N TYR A 150 -5.19 -3.87 8.99
CA TYR A 150 -5.82 -3.03 9.99
C TYR A 150 -4.81 -2.58 11.04
N SER A 151 -4.97 -1.37 11.54
CA SER A 151 -4.19 -0.88 12.67
C SER A 151 -5.03 -0.02 13.61
N CYS A 152 -4.58 0.08 14.86
CA CYS A 152 -5.12 1.04 15.82
C CYS A 152 -4.62 2.43 15.43
N LEU A 153 -5.53 3.27 14.94
CA LEU A 153 -5.30 4.68 14.65
C LEU A 153 -6.27 5.53 15.49
N PRO A 154 -5.90 5.88 16.75
CA PRO A 154 -6.79 6.59 17.67
C PRO A 154 -7.31 7.92 17.11
N SER A 155 -6.50 8.61 16.28
CA SER A 155 -6.91 9.86 15.63
C SER A 155 -7.98 9.70 14.53
N VAL A 156 -8.25 8.47 14.10
CA VAL A 156 -9.26 8.15 13.08
C VAL A 156 -10.46 7.47 13.74
N HIS A 157 -10.22 6.37 14.45
CA HIS A 157 -11.23 5.63 15.20
C HIS A 157 -10.63 5.02 16.47
N GLU A 158 -11.13 5.45 17.63
CA GLU A 158 -10.66 4.95 18.94
C GLU A 158 -11.31 3.61 19.34
N GLN A 159 -12.43 3.24 18.72
CA GLN A 159 -13.21 2.04 19.08
C GLN A 159 -13.31 1.00 17.95
N ALA A 160 -12.60 1.23 16.85
CA ALA A 160 -12.61 0.35 15.70
C ALA A 160 -11.24 0.31 15.02
N TRP A 161 -10.96 -0.80 14.34
CA TRP A 161 -9.82 -0.91 13.46
C TRP A 161 -9.91 0.10 12.31
N SER A 162 -8.79 0.74 11.99
CA SER A 162 -8.65 1.62 10.83
C SER A 162 -7.81 0.96 9.75
N SER A 163 -8.02 1.32 8.48
CA SER A 163 -7.23 0.74 7.38
C SER A 163 -5.75 1.13 7.50
N ASN A 164 -4.89 0.16 7.26
CA ASN A 164 -3.43 0.29 7.30
C ASN A 164 -2.85 0.12 5.89
N ASP A 165 -3.22 1.03 4.99
CA ASP A 165 -2.89 0.95 3.56
C ASP A 165 -1.38 1.11 3.26
N ASN A 166 -0.60 1.42 4.29
CA ASN A 166 0.84 1.65 4.20
C ASN A 166 1.68 0.44 4.66
N ASN A 167 1.02 -0.69 4.89
CA ASN A 167 1.62 -1.95 5.32
C ASN A 167 1.54 -3.00 4.20
N THR A 168 2.32 -4.06 4.34
CA THR A 168 2.23 -5.26 3.51
C THR A 168 1.53 -6.39 4.26
N CYS A 169 1.05 -7.34 3.50
CA CYS A 169 0.33 -8.52 3.96
C CYS A 169 0.72 -9.72 3.11
N ASP A 170 0.18 -10.88 3.46
CA ASP A 170 0.24 -12.10 2.65
C ASP A 170 -1.13 -12.26 1.96
N ASP A 171 -1.16 -12.26 0.63
CA ASP A 171 -2.36 -12.44 -0.19
C ASP A 171 -2.69 -13.93 -0.41
N GLY A 172 -1.89 -14.84 0.15
CA GLY A 172 -2.07 -16.28 0.09
C GLY A 172 -1.64 -16.91 -1.23
N ASP A 173 -1.10 -16.12 -2.17
CA ASP A 173 -0.47 -16.64 -3.37
C ASP A 173 1.04 -16.73 -3.14
N VAL A 174 1.55 -17.97 -3.16
CA VAL A 174 2.98 -18.26 -2.99
C VAL A 174 3.84 -17.72 -4.13
N CYS A 175 3.22 -17.25 -5.21
CA CYS A 175 3.87 -16.65 -6.37
C CYS A 175 3.90 -15.13 -6.35
N THR A 176 3.46 -14.52 -5.26
CA THR A 176 3.53 -13.07 -5.06
C THR A 176 4.25 -12.75 -3.77
N GLU A 177 4.89 -11.58 -3.76
CA GLU A 177 5.48 -10.99 -2.56
C GLU A 177 5.02 -9.53 -2.41
N ASN A 178 5.27 -8.97 -1.22
CA ASN A 178 5.03 -7.55 -0.94
C ASN A 178 3.59 -7.10 -1.21
N SER A 179 2.62 -7.97 -0.93
CA SER A 179 1.20 -7.75 -1.20
C SER A 179 0.69 -6.52 -0.44
N PRO A 180 0.17 -5.49 -1.14
CA PRO A 180 -0.14 -4.21 -0.51
C PRO A 180 -1.52 -4.23 0.16
N CYS A 181 -1.58 -3.63 1.35
CA CYS A 181 -2.84 -3.36 2.01
C CYS A 181 -3.59 -2.21 1.32
N SER A 182 -4.90 -2.37 1.10
CA SER A 182 -5.77 -1.29 0.68
C SER A 182 -7.20 -1.52 1.19
N GLY A 183 -7.74 -0.53 1.90
CA GLY A 183 -9.10 -0.59 2.43
C GLY A 183 -9.31 -1.74 3.43
N GLY A 184 -8.27 -2.11 4.18
CA GLY A 184 -8.32 -3.26 5.11
C GLY A 184 -8.25 -4.64 4.44
N SER A 185 -8.04 -4.70 3.14
CA SER A 185 -7.88 -5.93 2.37
C SER A 185 -6.44 -6.09 1.88
N CYS A 186 -5.98 -7.33 1.81
CA CYS A 186 -4.72 -7.66 1.15
C CYS A 186 -4.95 -7.79 -0.36
N ASN A 187 -4.24 -6.99 -1.15
CA ASN A 187 -4.35 -7.01 -2.61
C ASN A 187 -3.21 -7.83 -3.21
N ALA A 188 -3.37 -8.25 -4.46
CA ALA A 188 -2.37 -9.01 -5.19
C ALA A 188 -0.99 -8.34 -5.11
N GLY A 189 0.01 -9.12 -4.72
CA GLY A 189 1.40 -8.66 -4.63
C GLY A 189 2.10 -8.57 -5.98
N THR A 190 3.41 -8.29 -5.90
CA THR A 190 4.29 -8.35 -7.07
C THR A 190 4.66 -9.80 -7.34
N PRO A 191 4.56 -10.28 -8.59
CA PRO A 191 5.03 -11.62 -8.95
C PRO A 191 6.48 -11.82 -8.52
N ILE A 192 6.79 -12.95 -7.89
CA ILE A 192 8.16 -13.32 -7.57
C ILE A 192 8.91 -13.71 -8.84
N ASP A 193 10.21 -13.40 -8.89
CA ASP A 193 11.12 -13.92 -9.90
C ASP A 193 11.60 -15.30 -9.45
N CYS A 194 11.25 -16.33 -10.23
CA CYS A 194 11.64 -17.70 -9.94
C CYS A 194 12.95 -18.10 -10.60
N ASN A 195 13.65 -17.21 -11.29
CA ASN A 195 14.92 -17.56 -11.93
C ASN A 195 15.94 -18.13 -10.92
N ASP A 196 16.44 -19.35 -11.13
CA ASP A 196 17.49 -19.97 -10.30
C ASP A 196 18.91 -19.85 -10.89
N ASP A 197 19.06 -19.06 -11.96
CA ASP A 197 20.29 -18.85 -12.72
C ASP A 197 20.81 -20.12 -13.41
N ASP A 198 19.95 -21.13 -13.62
CA ASP A 198 20.26 -22.33 -14.41
C ASP A 198 19.65 -22.24 -15.82
N ASP A 199 20.50 -22.02 -16.82
CA ASP A 199 20.07 -21.94 -18.24
C ASP A 199 19.45 -23.26 -18.74
N CYS A 200 19.51 -24.36 -18.00
CA CYS A 200 18.89 -25.63 -18.36
C CYS A 200 17.51 -25.85 -17.74
N THR A 201 16.99 -24.90 -16.97
CA THR A 201 15.65 -24.99 -16.38
C THR A 201 14.69 -23.97 -17.00
N LEU A 202 13.45 -24.42 -17.15
CA LEU A 202 12.31 -23.54 -17.31
C LEU A 202 11.77 -23.23 -15.91
N ASP A 203 11.88 -21.96 -15.55
CA ASP A 203 11.55 -21.47 -14.22
C ASP A 203 10.18 -20.82 -14.23
N ASP A 204 9.21 -21.49 -13.62
CA ASP A 204 7.84 -21.04 -13.57
C ASP A 204 7.36 -20.96 -12.13
N CYS A 205 6.65 -19.89 -11.81
CA CYS A 205 5.88 -19.86 -10.58
C CYS A 205 4.49 -20.47 -10.79
N ILE A 206 4.25 -21.59 -10.12
CA ILE A 206 2.98 -22.31 -10.22
C ILE A 206 2.10 -22.00 -9.00
N PRO A 207 0.86 -21.50 -9.19
CA PRO A 207 -0.05 -21.18 -8.09
C PRO A 207 -0.21 -22.34 -7.10
N GLY A 208 0.08 -22.08 -5.83
CA GLY A 208 0.00 -23.04 -4.73
C GLY A 208 1.18 -24.01 -4.60
N ALA A 209 2.07 -24.08 -5.59
CA ALA A 209 3.32 -24.86 -5.51
C ALA A 209 4.56 -23.98 -5.32
N GLY A 210 4.51 -22.71 -5.73
CA GLY A 210 5.63 -21.78 -5.68
C GLY A 210 6.51 -21.93 -6.91
N CYS A 211 7.79 -21.54 -6.79
CA CYS A 211 8.75 -21.73 -7.86
C CYS A 211 8.97 -23.22 -8.15
N VAL A 212 8.89 -23.56 -9.44
CA VAL A 212 9.14 -24.89 -9.99
C VAL A 212 10.15 -24.75 -11.12
N TYR A 213 11.13 -25.65 -11.11
CA TYR A 213 12.28 -25.67 -12.02
C TYR A 213 12.20 -26.98 -12.81
N VAL A 214 11.97 -26.89 -14.13
CA VAL A 214 11.84 -28.08 -14.99
C VAL A 214 12.96 -28.07 -16.00
N ILE A 215 13.74 -29.16 -16.04
CA ILE A 215 14.80 -29.31 -17.05
C ILE A 215 14.22 -29.23 -18.46
N ASP A 216 14.71 -28.29 -19.26
CA ASP A 216 14.39 -28.10 -20.68
C ASP A 216 15.66 -27.89 -21.49
N GLU A 217 16.03 -28.89 -22.30
CA GLU A 217 17.25 -28.89 -23.12
C GLU A 217 17.34 -27.72 -24.11
N LYS A 218 16.22 -27.07 -24.42
CA LYS A 218 16.19 -25.92 -25.35
C LYS A 218 16.63 -24.60 -24.74
N HIS A 219 16.70 -24.50 -23.41
CA HIS A 219 17.08 -23.26 -22.76
C HIS A 219 18.62 -23.08 -22.70
N CYS A 220 19.39 -24.11 -23.02
CA CYS A 220 20.85 -24.08 -23.09
C CYS A 220 21.41 -23.54 -24.43
N ASP A 221 20.57 -23.10 -25.36
CA ASP A 221 20.97 -22.56 -26.67
C ASP A 221 21.76 -21.23 -26.50
N ASP A 222 23.03 -21.20 -26.93
CA ASP A 222 23.86 -19.99 -26.87
C ASP A 222 23.76 -19.09 -28.11
N GLY A 223 22.91 -19.47 -29.06
CA GLY A 223 22.67 -18.76 -30.30
C GLY A 223 23.72 -19.01 -31.38
N ILE A 224 24.69 -19.90 -31.15
CA ILE A 224 25.71 -20.26 -32.13
C ILE A 224 25.28 -21.54 -32.85
N ALA A 225 24.86 -21.42 -34.10
CA ALA A 225 24.27 -22.55 -34.83
C ALA A 225 25.18 -23.79 -34.99
N CYS A 226 26.48 -23.66 -34.79
CA CYS A 226 27.46 -24.76 -34.89
C CYS A 226 27.92 -25.32 -33.55
N THR A 227 27.32 -24.89 -32.44
CA THR A 227 27.54 -25.53 -31.15
C THR A 227 26.50 -26.61 -30.92
N LEU A 228 26.95 -27.65 -30.23
CA LEU A 228 26.07 -28.62 -29.62
C LEU A 228 25.78 -28.15 -28.20
N ASP A 229 24.56 -27.67 -28.00
CA ASP A 229 24.07 -27.13 -26.73
C ASP A 229 23.31 -28.22 -25.99
N LEU A 230 23.87 -28.67 -24.87
CA LEU A 230 23.34 -29.81 -24.11
C LEU A 230 23.30 -29.53 -22.62
N CYS A 231 22.16 -29.88 -22.04
CA CYS A 231 22.01 -29.99 -20.59
C CYS A 231 22.56 -31.33 -20.10
N ASP A 232 23.31 -31.31 -18.99
CA ASP A 232 23.91 -32.50 -18.37
C ASP A 232 22.89 -33.40 -17.61
N GLY A 233 21.61 -33.03 -17.65
CA GLY A 233 20.50 -33.73 -17.01
C GLY A 233 20.35 -33.45 -15.50
N VAL A 234 21.18 -32.59 -14.92
CA VAL A 234 21.08 -32.13 -13.53
C VAL A 234 21.13 -30.60 -13.37
N GLY A 235 21.19 -29.84 -14.47
CA GLY A 235 21.16 -28.38 -14.44
C GLY A 235 22.47 -27.69 -14.86
N GLY A 236 23.29 -28.37 -15.66
CA GLY A 236 24.51 -27.80 -16.22
C GLY A 236 24.38 -27.66 -17.73
N CYS A 237 24.44 -26.42 -18.23
CA CYS A 237 24.54 -26.14 -19.66
C CYS A 237 25.98 -26.34 -20.16
N SER A 238 26.13 -27.02 -21.30
CA SER A 238 27.40 -27.29 -21.94
C SER A 238 27.29 -27.05 -23.44
N ASN A 239 28.04 -26.06 -23.94
CA ASN A 239 28.09 -25.72 -25.35
C ASN A 239 29.44 -26.15 -25.92
N THR A 240 29.39 -27.07 -26.88
CA THR A 240 30.60 -27.67 -27.45
C THR A 240 30.68 -27.41 -28.95
N PRO A 241 31.81 -26.91 -29.46
CA PRO A 241 31.98 -26.70 -30.90
C PRO A 241 31.75 -28.00 -31.69
N ALA A 242 30.94 -27.90 -32.74
CA ALA A 242 30.69 -28.97 -33.69
C ALA A 242 31.06 -28.48 -35.10
N ASP A 243 32.36 -28.53 -35.43
CA ASP A 243 32.92 -28.09 -36.72
C ASP A 243 32.18 -28.72 -37.93
N GLY A 244 31.71 -29.96 -37.80
CA GLY A 244 30.96 -30.65 -38.85
C GLY A 244 29.62 -30.02 -39.21
N ASP A 245 29.04 -29.19 -38.33
CA ASP A 245 27.83 -28.42 -38.63
C ASP A 245 28.11 -27.17 -39.47
N CYS A 246 29.39 -26.84 -39.69
CA CYS A 246 29.84 -25.74 -40.54
C CYS A 246 30.24 -26.13 -41.95
N ASP A 247 30.24 -27.43 -42.30
CA ASP A 247 30.66 -27.94 -43.62
C ASP A 247 29.86 -27.26 -44.76
N ASP A 248 30.57 -26.51 -45.61
CA ASP A 248 29.99 -25.80 -46.76
C ASP A 248 30.02 -26.66 -48.05
N GLY A 249 30.55 -27.88 -47.96
CA GLY A 249 30.67 -28.83 -49.05
C GLY A 249 31.83 -28.55 -50.01
N VAL A 250 32.74 -27.64 -49.67
CA VAL A 250 33.92 -27.31 -50.49
C VAL A 250 35.15 -28.08 -49.98
N GLU A 251 35.69 -28.99 -50.79
CA GLU A 251 36.76 -29.89 -50.34
C GLU A 251 38.09 -29.21 -49.96
N CYS A 252 38.32 -27.97 -50.42
CA CYS A 252 39.56 -27.23 -50.19
C CYS A 252 39.49 -26.21 -49.06
N THR A 253 38.34 -26.13 -48.41
CA THR A 253 38.15 -25.34 -47.20
C THR A 253 38.23 -26.22 -45.96
N SER A 254 38.48 -25.58 -44.82
CA SER A 254 38.30 -26.20 -43.51
C SER A 254 37.44 -25.28 -42.67
N GLU A 255 36.37 -25.84 -42.15
CA GLU A 255 35.32 -25.14 -41.44
C GLU A 255 35.49 -25.43 -39.95
N LEU A 256 35.55 -24.37 -39.15
CA LEU A 256 35.68 -24.47 -37.70
C LEU A 256 34.51 -23.75 -37.07
N CYS A 257 33.99 -24.32 -35.98
CA CYS A 257 33.02 -23.64 -35.16
C CYS A 257 33.75 -22.78 -34.13
N ASP A 258 33.66 -21.46 -34.30
CA ASP A 258 34.15 -20.48 -33.35
C ASP A 258 33.04 -20.10 -32.37
N LEU A 259 33.35 -20.12 -31.07
CA LEU A 259 32.40 -19.87 -29.98
C LEU A 259 31.96 -18.40 -29.83
N GLU A 260 32.38 -17.50 -30.72
CA GLU A 260 31.92 -16.11 -30.73
C GLU A 260 31.44 -15.68 -32.12
N GLN A 261 32.06 -16.22 -33.17
CA GLN A 261 31.80 -15.85 -34.56
C GLN A 261 30.92 -16.87 -35.30
N GLY A 262 30.68 -18.05 -34.72
CA GLY A 262 30.02 -19.17 -35.39
C GLY A 262 30.90 -19.83 -36.43
N CYS A 263 30.32 -20.26 -37.55
CA CYS A 263 31.08 -20.94 -38.59
C CYS A 263 32.11 -20.00 -39.24
N VAL A 264 33.38 -20.36 -39.12
CA VAL A 264 34.49 -19.71 -39.80
C VAL A 264 35.10 -20.66 -40.83
N VAL A 265 35.45 -20.14 -41.99
CA VAL A 265 35.98 -20.92 -43.12
C VAL A 265 37.42 -20.50 -43.39
N GLU A 266 38.34 -21.46 -43.41
CA GLU A 266 39.73 -21.26 -43.83
C GLU A 266 39.97 -21.89 -45.21
N PHE A 267 40.62 -21.16 -46.11
CA PHE A 267 40.90 -21.62 -47.48
C PHE A 267 42.31 -22.20 -47.58
N SER A 268 42.45 -23.33 -48.28
CA SER A 268 43.76 -23.99 -48.48
C SER A 268 44.04 -24.31 -49.94
N ASP A 269 44.82 -23.44 -50.60
CA ASP A 269 45.30 -23.65 -51.97
C ASP A 269 46.08 -24.96 -52.12
N ALA A 270 46.78 -25.39 -51.07
CA ALA A 270 47.59 -26.62 -51.08
C ALA A 270 46.75 -27.90 -51.24
N VAL A 271 45.46 -27.86 -50.92
CA VAL A 271 44.53 -28.99 -51.15
C VAL A 271 44.17 -29.10 -52.64
N CYS A 272 44.22 -27.97 -53.36
CA CYS A 272 43.89 -27.87 -54.77
C CYS A 272 45.04 -28.19 -55.73
N ASP A 273 46.18 -28.66 -55.25
CA ASP A 273 47.31 -29.03 -56.12
C ASP A 273 46.91 -30.17 -57.10
N ASP A 274 46.75 -29.83 -58.39
CA ASP A 274 46.42 -30.82 -59.45
C ASP A 274 47.66 -31.55 -60.00
N LYS A 275 48.84 -31.21 -59.49
CA LYS A 275 50.16 -31.73 -59.87
C LYS A 275 50.54 -31.39 -61.32
N ASP A 276 49.89 -30.41 -61.92
CA ASP A 276 50.33 -29.82 -63.18
C ASP A 276 51.23 -28.61 -62.89
N ASP A 277 52.54 -28.75 -63.14
CA ASP A 277 53.49 -27.65 -62.95
C ASP A 277 53.19 -26.44 -63.87
N CYS A 278 52.25 -26.57 -64.82
CA CYS A 278 51.75 -25.49 -65.69
C CYS A 278 50.44 -24.85 -65.20
N THR A 279 49.95 -25.15 -64.02
CA THR A 279 48.80 -24.47 -63.39
C THR A 279 49.24 -23.72 -62.14
N THR A 280 48.47 -22.70 -61.78
CA THR A 280 48.47 -22.19 -60.40
C THR A 280 47.11 -22.49 -59.82
N ASP A 281 47.14 -23.18 -58.69
CA ASP A 281 45.97 -23.72 -58.03
C ASP A 281 45.57 -22.83 -56.86
N PHE A 282 44.28 -22.51 -56.80
CA PHE A 282 43.70 -21.69 -55.75
C PHE A 282 42.41 -22.34 -55.24
N CYS A 283 42.18 -22.23 -53.95
CA CYS A 283 40.89 -22.53 -53.35
C CYS A 283 40.00 -21.29 -53.41
N THR A 284 38.80 -21.42 -53.98
CA THR A 284 37.79 -20.36 -54.04
C THR A 284 36.51 -20.80 -53.34
N GLU A 285 35.55 -19.89 -53.16
CA GLU A 285 34.20 -20.22 -52.65
C GLU A 285 33.46 -21.25 -53.52
N ALA A 286 33.92 -21.49 -54.76
CA ALA A 286 33.35 -22.50 -55.66
C ALA A 286 34.13 -23.82 -55.63
N GLY A 287 35.22 -23.90 -54.86
CA GLY A 287 36.15 -25.03 -54.80
C GLY A 287 37.45 -24.78 -55.54
N CYS A 288 38.12 -25.88 -55.92
CA CYS A 288 39.44 -25.78 -56.56
C CYS A 288 39.34 -25.20 -57.97
N GLU A 289 40.14 -24.15 -58.18
CA GLU A 289 40.35 -23.54 -59.49
C GLU A 289 41.81 -23.67 -59.90
N HIS A 290 42.01 -24.15 -61.13
CA HIS A 290 43.33 -24.36 -61.72
C HIS A 290 43.49 -23.42 -62.91
N ILE A 291 44.39 -22.44 -62.80
CA ILE A 291 44.61 -21.43 -63.82
C ILE A 291 45.92 -21.74 -64.56
N SER A 292 45.83 -22.00 -65.87
CA SER A 292 47.01 -22.27 -66.69
C SER A 292 47.94 -21.07 -66.74
N VAL A 293 49.23 -21.30 -66.48
CA VAL A 293 50.29 -20.32 -66.68
C VAL A 293 50.95 -20.47 -68.05
N GLU A 294 51.68 -19.45 -68.50
CA GLU A 294 52.36 -19.51 -69.79
C GLU A 294 53.44 -20.60 -69.78
N SER A 295 53.56 -21.35 -70.87
CA SER A 295 54.49 -22.50 -71.01
C SER A 295 55.97 -22.21 -70.70
N SER A 296 56.36 -20.94 -70.63
CA SER A 296 57.70 -20.49 -70.24
C SER A 296 57.95 -20.50 -68.73
N GLU A 297 56.90 -20.67 -67.91
CA GLU A 297 56.93 -20.59 -66.45
C GLU A 297 56.71 -21.95 -65.77
N CYS A 298 56.44 -23.02 -66.52
CA CYS A 298 56.29 -24.37 -65.97
C CYS A 298 57.64 -25.00 -65.60
N GLY A 299 57.82 -25.48 -64.37
CA GLY A 299 59.00 -26.25 -63.97
C GLY A 299 59.14 -26.55 -62.48
#